data_AF-A0A378JA66-F1
#
_entry.id   AF-A0A378JA66-F1
#
_cell.length_a   1.000
_cell.length_b   1.000
_cell.length_c   1.000
_cell.angle_alpha   90.00
_cell.angle_beta   90.00
_cell.angle_gamma   90.00
#
_symmetry.space_group_name_H-M   'P 1'
#
loop_
_entity.id
_entity.type
_entity.pdbx_description
1 polymer ?
#
loop_
_entity_poly.entity_id
_entity_poly.type
_entity_poly.pdbx_seq_one_letter_code
_entity_poly.pdbx_strand_id
1 'polypeptide(L)'
;MELNYKDATKNIYEWRMFGWLALSIRFVQGWIFWGGGSRRFIYAPQKIDPYSTQWMANKIQSAMPGALFDLSPVVSFLLHHFTFLYAAIILFSLVELLSGLGLIFGFFTRASAMLTVFISIVLMILFGWQGSTCLDEWTMAVSNLSMGLTLFLTGGTVCSIDAWIIKRHPQLAQKSWFQFLNSGPWAYATIKKTALIFFIFTAIFSVGTYNYYRGAVFTPYHAGPVNPDVFHLDLARGQLQKDGTVHFTITVNSGPSSTPSYIMRIELLNNTKDEVEIWTASQLSLLPQSAILNSYDYNKIGVDMYGLIAPESAKAEITLPPTKIIILPSGHYFLRVYTIDGKRWDLKLTGPPNQ
;
A
#
# COMPACT_ATOMS: atom_id res chain seq x y z
N MET A 1 -48.52 25.27 -4.98
CA MET A 1 -47.08 25.35 -5.33
C MET A 1 -46.83 24.31 -6.42
N GLU A 2 -47.25 24.62 -7.65
CA GLU A 2 -47.03 23.79 -8.82
C GLU A 2 -45.53 23.80 -9.14
N LEU A 3 -44.84 22.74 -8.75
CA LEU A 3 -43.54 22.42 -9.34
C LEU A 3 -43.77 22.25 -10.84
N ASN A 4 -43.33 23.26 -11.59
CA ASN A 4 -43.46 23.40 -13.04
C ASN A 4 -43.14 22.07 -13.74
N TYR A 5 -44.16 21.38 -14.24
CA TYR A 5 -44.07 20.04 -14.85
C TYR A 5 -43.06 19.98 -16.02
N LYS A 6 -42.84 21.12 -16.68
CA LYS A 6 -41.82 21.30 -17.74
C LYS A 6 -40.38 21.26 -17.21
N ASP A 7 -40.11 21.80 -16.03
CA ASP A 7 -38.77 21.77 -15.43
C ASP A 7 -38.42 20.39 -14.86
N ALA A 8 -39.44 19.67 -14.37
CA ALA A 8 -39.27 18.28 -13.93
C ALA A 8 -38.97 17.33 -15.10
N THR A 9 -39.68 17.47 -16.23
CA THR A 9 -39.46 16.64 -17.43
C THR A 9 -38.14 16.94 -18.15
N LYS A 10 -37.72 18.22 -18.21
CA LYS A 10 -36.41 18.62 -18.74
C LYS A 10 -35.24 18.06 -17.92
N ASN A 11 -35.32 18.16 -16.59
CA ASN A 11 -34.31 17.57 -15.69
C ASN A 11 -34.19 16.05 -15.87
N ILE A 12 -35.30 15.34 -16.09
CA ILE A 12 -35.28 13.88 -16.30
C ILE A 12 -34.57 13.52 -17.61
N TYR A 13 -34.76 14.29 -18.69
CA TYR A 13 -34.09 14.03 -19.97
C TYR A 13 -32.58 14.27 -19.88
N GLU A 14 -32.16 15.40 -19.31
CA GLU A 14 -30.74 15.73 -19.08
C GLU A 14 -30.06 14.68 -18.19
N TRP A 15 -30.76 14.22 -17.15
CA TRP A 15 -30.28 13.18 -16.24
C TRP A 15 -30.10 11.81 -16.90
N ARG A 16 -30.98 11.46 -17.85
CA ARG A 16 -30.85 10.24 -18.66
C ARG A 16 -29.70 10.34 -19.66
N MET A 17 -29.44 11.51 -20.22
CA MET A 17 -28.25 11.72 -21.07
C MET A 17 -26.96 11.48 -20.30
N PHE A 18 -26.83 11.97 -19.06
CA PHE A 18 -25.66 11.68 -18.23
C PHE A 18 -25.48 10.18 -17.96
N GLY A 19 -26.57 9.44 -17.73
CA GLY A 19 -26.50 7.99 -17.56
C GLY A 19 -26.03 7.26 -18.81
N TRP A 20 -26.45 7.69 -20.00
CA TRP A 20 -25.96 7.14 -21.27
C TRP A 20 -24.46 7.41 -21.47
N LEU A 21 -24.02 8.64 -21.21
CA LEU A 21 -22.60 9.03 -21.35
C LEU A 21 -21.70 8.32 -20.33
N ALA A 22 -22.19 8.09 -19.11
CA ALA A 22 -21.43 7.44 -18.05
C ALA A 22 -21.52 5.91 -18.07
N LEU A 23 -22.30 5.30 -18.98
CA LEU A 23 -22.57 3.85 -18.95
C LEU A 23 -21.29 3.01 -19.11
N SER A 24 -20.41 3.39 -20.05
CA SER A 24 -19.13 2.71 -20.26
C SER A 24 -18.21 2.86 -19.04
N ILE A 25 -18.11 4.07 -18.48
CA ILE A 25 -17.35 4.36 -17.26
C ILE A 25 -17.88 3.52 -16.09
N ARG A 26 -19.21 3.43 -15.93
CA ARG A 26 -19.85 2.66 -14.87
C ARG A 26 -19.51 1.18 -14.97
N PHE A 27 -19.62 0.62 -16.17
CA PHE A 27 -19.30 -0.78 -16.42
C PHE A 27 -17.81 -1.06 -16.17
N VAL A 28 -16.90 -0.26 -16.74
CA VAL A 28 -15.45 -0.47 -16.60
C VAL A 28 -14.99 -0.30 -15.15
N GLN A 29 -15.44 0.76 -14.46
CA GLN A 29 -15.18 0.93 -13.01
C GLN A 29 -15.69 -0.29 -12.24
N GLY A 30 -16.93 -0.70 -12.49
CA GLY A 30 -17.50 -1.88 -11.84
C GLY A 30 -16.71 -3.16 -12.10
N TRP A 31 -16.24 -3.34 -13.33
CA TRP A 31 -15.43 -4.48 -13.74
C TRP A 31 -14.05 -4.52 -13.06
N ILE A 32 -13.37 -3.38 -12.93
CA ILE A 32 -12.06 -3.30 -12.25
C ILE A 32 -12.19 -3.76 -10.79
N PHE A 33 -13.18 -3.23 -10.06
CA PHE A 33 -13.39 -3.55 -8.65
C PHE A 33 -13.95 -4.97 -8.46
N TRP A 34 -14.91 -5.40 -9.30
CA TRP A 34 -15.36 -6.79 -9.29
C TRP A 34 -14.22 -7.76 -9.58
N GLY A 35 -13.37 -7.44 -10.57
CA GLY A 35 -12.19 -8.22 -10.93
C GLY A 35 -11.18 -8.31 -9.79
N GLY A 36 -10.94 -7.21 -9.07
CA GLY A 36 -10.07 -7.18 -7.89
C GLY A 36 -10.54 -8.13 -6.78
N GLY A 37 -11.82 -8.06 -6.42
CA GLY A 37 -12.40 -8.89 -5.37
C GLY A 37 -12.57 -10.35 -5.79
N SER A 38 -13.11 -10.60 -6.99
CA SER A 38 -13.32 -11.97 -7.52
C SER A 38 -12.01 -12.70 -7.77
N ARG A 39 -10.94 -11.98 -8.17
CA ARG A 39 -9.60 -12.56 -8.25
C ARG A 39 -9.16 -13.13 -6.91
N ARG A 40 -9.47 -12.49 -5.79
CA ARG A 40 -9.04 -12.95 -4.46
C ARG A 40 -9.93 -14.07 -3.92
N PHE A 41 -11.23 -14.05 -4.19
CA PHE A 41 -12.16 -15.06 -3.67
C PHE A 41 -12.32 -16.29 -4.56
N ILE A 42 -12.15 -16.16 -5.88
CA ILE A 42 -12.52 -17.19 -6.85
C ILE A 42 -11.30 -17.66 -7.66
N TYR A 43 -10.59 -16.74 -8.32
CA TYR A 43 -9.59 -17.12 -9.33
C TYR A 43 -8.18 -17.34 -8.78
N ALA A 44 -7.82 -16.70 -7.67
CA ALA A 44 -6.52 -16.77 -7.02
C ALA A 44 -6.68 -16.71 -5.49
N PRO A 45 -7.32 -17.72 -4.87
CA PRO A 45 -7.54 -17.79 -3.42
C PRO A 45 -6.24 -17.78 -2.59
N GLN A 46 -5.11 -18.07 -3.23
CA GLN A 46 -3.78 -17.97 -2.61
C GLN A 46 -3.43 -16.56 -2.11
N LYS A 47 -4.18 -15.52 -2.53
CA LYS A 47 -4.00 -14.14 -2.06
C LYS A 47 -4.59 -13.87 -0.68
N ILE A 48 -5.57 -14.68 -0.25
CA ILE A 48 -6.19 -14.59 1.06
C ILE A 48 -5.75 -15.73 2.00
N ASP A 49 -5.02 -16.71 1.49
CA ASP A 49 -4.42 -17.79 2.26
C ASP A 49 -3.20 -17.30 3.06
N PRO A 50 -3.24 -17.33 4.41
CA PRO A 50 -2.11 -16.94 5.26
C PRO A 50 -0.82 -17.73 5.05
N TYR A 51 -0.92 -18.94 4.54
CA TYR A 51 0.23 -19.84 4.37
C TYR A 51 0.86 -19.74 2.98
N SER A 52 0.26 -18.97 2.09
CA SER A 52 0.72 -18.77 0.72
C SER A 52 1.76 -17.64 0.64
N THR A 53 2.76 -17.83 -0.20
CA THR A 53 3.73 -16.77 -0.55
C THR A 53 3.07 -15.58 -1.27
N GLN A 54 1.90 -15.79 -1.86
CA GLN A 54 1.11 -14.74 -2.52
C GLN A 54 0.13 -14.04 -1.58
N TRP A 55 0.17 -14.35 -0.28
CA TRP A 55 -0.69 -13.72 0.71
C TRP A 55 -0.54 -12.21 0.67
N MET A 56 -1.68 -11.52 0.65
CA MET A 56 -1.73 -10.07 0.51
C MET A 56 -1.05 -9.30 1.65
N ALA A 57 -0.89 -9.91 2.82
CA ALA A 57 -0.14 -9.30 3.90
C ALA A 57 1.31 -8.98 3.53
N ASN A 58 1.96 -9.78 2.67
CA ASN A 58 3.28 -9.48 2.13
C ASN A 58 3.30 -8.16 1.35
N LYS A 59 2.23 -7.87 0.59
CA LYS A 59 2.08 -6.61 -0.14
C LYS A 59 1.73 -5.44 0.79
N ILE A 60 0.97 -5.67 1.85
CA ILE A 60 0.69 -4.65 2.87
C ILE A 60 1.98 -4.28 3.62
N GLN A 61 2.81 -5.28 3.96
CA GLN A 61 4.08 -5.04 4.62
C GLN A 61 5.03 -4.25 3.72
N SER A 62 5.16 -4.62 2.44
CA SER A 62 6.06 -3.91 1.52
C SER A 62 5.68 -2.44 1.32
N ALA A 63 4.39 -2.09 1.41
CA ALA A 63 3.92 -0.71 1.31
C ALA A 63 4.28 0.20 2.49
N MET A 64 4.66 -0.38 3.65
CA MET A 64 4.81 0.34 4.91
C MET A 64 5.82 1.51 4.85
N PRO A 65 7.05 1.37 4.31
CA PRO A 65 8.08 2.40 4.47
C PRO A 65 7.77 3.78 3.89
N GLY A 66 7.07 3.85 2.75
CA GLY A 66 6.74 5.13 2.09
C GLY A 66 5.27 5.50 2.12
N ALA A 67 4.48 4.88 3.01
CA ALA A 67 3.06 5.20 3.16
C ALA A 67 2.87 6.69 3.54
N LEU A 68 1.98 7.39 2.84
CA LEU A 68 1.71 8.80 3.08
C LEU A 68 1.12 9.03 4.48
N PHE A 69 1.37 10.21 5.06
CA PHE A 69 0.93 10.61 6.40
C PHE A 69 1.53 9.80 7.56
N ASP A 70 2.69 9.16 7.34
CA ASP A 70 3.34 8.31 8.33
C ASP A 70 2.40 7.24 8.88
N LEU A 71 1.70 6.54 7.97
CA LEU A 71 0.82 5.43 8.34
C LEU A 71 1.59 4.14 8.68
N SER A 72 2.92 4.17 8.65
CA SER A 72 3.78 3.06 9.00
C SER A 72 3.42 2.41 10.34
N PRO A 73 3.14 3.16 11.44
CA PRO A 73 2.74 2.56 12.71
C PRO A 73 1.38 1.86 12.65
N VAL A 74 0.44 2.36 11.84
CA VAL A 74 -0.89 1.75 11.65
C VAL A 74 -0.75 0.43 10.90
N VAL A 75 0.04 0.43 9.83
CA VAL A 75 0.35 -0.79 9.07
C VAL A 75 1.09 -1.79 9.96
N SER A 76 2.10 -1.34 10.71
CA SER A 76 2.84 -2.16 11.66
C SER A 76 1.93 -2.78 12.71
N PHE A 77 1.02 -2.01 13.32
CA PHE A 77 0.02 -2.53 14.26
C PHE A 77 -0.81 -3.65 13.61
N LEU A 78 -1.32 -3.42 12.41
CA LEU A 78 -2.12 -4.42 11.71
C LEU A 78 -1.33 -5.72 11.47
N LEU A 79 -0.06 -5.61 11.05
CA LEU A 79 0.82 -6.77 10.80
C LEU A 79 1.11 -7.60 12.07
N HIS A 80 1.19 -6.97 13.24
CA HIS A 80 1.35 -7.68 14.52
C HIS A 80 0.06 -8.34 15.02
N HIS A 81 -1.11 -7.94 14.49
CA HIS A 81 -2.41 -8.45 14.92
C HIS A 81 -3.12 -9.22 13.80
N PHE A 82 -2.77 -10.49 13.65
CA PHE A 82 -3.27 -11.38 12.59
C PHE A 82 -4.79 -11.34 12.42
N THR A 83 -5.58 -11.42 13.51
CA THR A 83 -7.06 -11.42 13.42
C THR A 83 -7.59 -10.14 12.79
N PHE A 84 -7.04 -8.98 13.13
CA PHE A 84 -7.45 -7.71 12.54
C PHE A 84 -6.98 -7.60 11.09
N LEU A 85 -5.75 -8.03 10.79
CA LEU A 85 -5.23 -8.04 9.42
C LEU A 85 -6.08 -8.92 8.50
N TYR A 86 -6.35 -10.15 8.91
CA TYR A 86 -7.13 -11.09 8.13
C TYR A 86 -8.55 -10.58 7.89
N ALA A 87 -9.22 -10.08 8.95
CA ALA A 87 -10.53 -9.48 8.83
C ALA A 87 -10.53 -8.25 7.90
N ALA A 88 -9.52 -7.38 8.00
CA ALA A 88 -9.38 -6.20 7.14
C ALA A 88 -9.20 -6.59 5.66
N ILE A 89 -8.37 -7.60 5.38
CA ILE A 89 -8.15 -8.12 4.02
C ILE A 89 -9.45 -8.65 3.42
N ILE A 90 -10.20 -9.48 4.17
CA ILE A 90 -11.47 -10.05 3.72
C ILE A 90 -12.51 -8.95 3.52
N LEU A 91 -12.67 -8.04 4.48
CA LEU A 91 -13.62 -6.95 4.40
C LEU A 91 -13.31 -6.02 3.22
N PHE A 92 -12.06 -5.61 3.05
CA PHE A 92 -11.62 -4.77 1.94
C PHE A 92 -11.94 -5.44 0.60
N SER A 93 -11.66 -6.75 0.48
CA SER A 93 -11.89 -7.52 -0.73
C SER A 93 -13.39 -7.72 -1.00
N LEU A 94 -14.21 -7.87 0.04
CA LEU A 94 -15.66 -7.95 -0.06
C LEU A 94 -16.27 -6.63 -0.50
N VAL A 95 -15.83 -5.51 0.08
CA VAL A 95 -16.28 -4.16 -0.31
C VAL A 95 -15.88 -3.87 -1.76
N GLU A 96 -14.67 -4.24 -2.17
CA GLU A 96 -14.20 -4.16 -3.56
C GLU A 96 -15.11 -4.97 -4.51
N LEU A 97 -15.41 -6.23 -4.17
CA LEU A 97 -16.30 -7.09 -4.95
C LEU A 97 -17.72 -6.52 -5.07
N LEU A 98 -18.33 -6.15 -3.93
CA LEU A 98 -19.71 -5.70 -3.87
C LEU A 98 -19.92 -4.34 -4.53
N SER A 99 -18.99 -3.40 -4.34
CA SER A 99 -19.04 -2.11 -5.03
C SER A 99 -18.89 -2.29 -6.54
N GLY A 100 -18.03 -3.22 -6.99
CA GLY A 100 -17.90 -3.59 -8.39
C GLY A 100 -19.21 -4.11 -9.01
N LEU A 101 -19.84 -5.09 -8.35
CA LEU A 101 -21.15 -5.61 -8.78
C LEU A 101 -22.24 -4.53 -8.75
N GLY A 102 -22.24 -3.70 -7.71
CA GLY A 102 -23.15 -2.57 -7.58
C GLY A 102 -23.05 -1.62 -8.77
N LEU A 103 -21.84 -1.32 -9.25
CA LEU A 103 -21.66 -0.48 -10.44
C LEU A 103 -22.04 -1.19 -11.74
N ILE A 104 -21.68 -2.46 -11.92
CA ILE A 104 -22.03 -3.24 -13.12
C ILE A 104 -23.56 -3.22 -13.33
N PHE A 105 -24.32 -3.56 -12.29
CA PHE A 105 -25.78 -3.60 -12.34
C PHE A 105 -26.45 -2.25 -12.12
N GLY A 106 -25.71 -1.22 -11.72
CA GLY A 106 -26.25 0.09 -11.32
C GLY A 106 -27.20 -0.02 -10.13
N PHE A 107 -26.76 -0.70 -9.07
CA PHE A 107 -27.42 -0.84 -7.78
C PHE A 107 -26.70 0.02 -6.74
N PHE A 108 -27.43 0.92 -6.08
CA PHE A 108 -26.85 1.91 -5.18
C PHE A 108 -25.65 2.62 -5.81
N THR A 109 -25.83 3.10 -7.05
CA THR A 109 -24.70 3.50 -7.91
C THR A 109 -23.81 4.56 -7.26
N ARG A 110 -24.40 5.53 -6.55
CA ARG A 110 -23.64 6.56 -5.84
C ARG A 110 -22.86 6.00 -4.67
N ALA A 111 -23.48 5.16 -3.83
CA ALA A 111 -22.79 4.53 -2.71
C ALA A 111 -21.65 3.61 -3.20
N SER A 112 -21.91 2.78 -4.21
CA SER A 112 -20.92 1.91 -4.84
C SER A 112 -19.76 2.74 -5.43
N ALA A 113 -20.05 3.84 -6.12
CA ALA A 113 -19.02 4.74 -6.64
C ALA A 113 -18.18 5.36 -5.52
N MET A 114 -18.79 5.80 -4.42
CA MET A 114 -18.07 6.35 -3.26
C MET A 114 -17.16 5.32 -2.58
N LEU A 115 -17.58 4.07 -2.50
CA LEU A 115 -16.73 2.99 -1.99
C LEU A 115 -15.50 2.82 -2.89
N THR A 116 -15.67 2.86 -4.22
CA THR A 116 -14.52 2.81 -5.14
C THR A 116 -13.59 4.02 -5.01
N VAL A 117 -14.15 5.22 -4.78
CA VAL A 117 -13.37 6.45 -4.51
C VAL A 117 -12.54 6.29 -3.24
N PHE A 118 -13.14 5.81 -2.16
CA PHE A 118 -12.45 5.60 -0.89
C PHE A 118 -11.30 4.60 -1.04
N ILE A 119 -11.56 3.46 -1.68
CA ILE A 119 -10.53 2.46 -1.96
C ILE A 119 -9.39 3.07 -2.79
N SER A 120 -9.70 3.83 -3.84
CA SER A 120 -8.68 4.51 -4.66
C SER A 120 -7.80 5.45 -3.85
N ILE A 121 -8.38 6.24 -2.94
CA ILE A 121 -7.61 7.15 -2.06
C ILE A 121 -6.68 6.35 -1.15
N VAL A 122 -7.17 5.27 -0.53
CA VAL A 122 -6.36 4.40 0.32
C VAL A 122 -5.20 3.77 -0.46
N LEU A 123 -5.46 3.31 -1.70
CA LEU A 123 -4.41 2.76 -2.56
C LEU A 123 -3.34 3.80 -2.91
N MET A 124 -3.73 5.03 -3.24
CA MET A 124 -2.77 6.12 -3.51
C MET A 124 -1.92 6.47 -2.29
N ILE A 125 -2.49 6.41 -1.08
CA ILE A 125 -1.81 6.70 0.18
C ILE A 125 -0.80 5.61 0.54
N LEU A 126 -1.17 4.34 0.41
CA LEU A 126 -0.33 3.22 0.83
C LEU A 126 0.71 2.83 -0.23
N PHE A 127 0.29 2.75 -1.50
CA PHE A 127 1.07 2.14 -2.58
C PHE A 127 1.64 3.17 -3.57
N GLY A 128 1.28 4.46 -3.47
CA GLY A 128 1.66 5.45 -4.47
C GLY A 128 3.16 5.71 -4.60
N TRP A 129 3.96 5.31 -3.61
CA TRP A 129 5.42 5.53 -3.59
C TRP A 129 6.24 4.40 -4.20
N GLN A 130 5.77 3.14 -4.12
CA GLN A 130 6.50 1.95 -4.59
C GLN A 130 6.80 2.10 -6.11
N GLY A 131 7.80 1.39 -6.66
CA GLY A 131 8.52 1.80 -7.88
C GLY A 131 7.84 1.58 -9.23
N SER A 132 8.57 1.03 -10.21
CA SER A 132 8.15 0.86 -11.62
C SER A 132 6.80 0.19 -11.87
N THR A 133 6.25 -0.53 -10.89
CA THR A 133 4.88 -1.06 -10.90
C THR A 133 3.83 -0.02 -10.49
N CYS A 134 4.19 0.99 -9.72
CA CYS A 134 3.25 1.86 -9.01
C CYS A 134 3.05 3.23 -9.62
N LEU A 135 3.77 3.57 -10.71
CA LEU A 135 3.16 4.52 -11.64
C LEU A 135 1.87 3.91 -12.21
N ASP A 136 1.82 2.60 -12.48
CA ASP A 136 0.58 1.95 -12.90
C ASP A 136 -0.45 1.89 -11.76
N GLU A 137 -0.05 1.58 -10.51
CA GLU A 137 -0.98 1.57 -9.38
C GLU A 137 -1.49 2.96 -8.98
N TRP A 138 -0.64 3.99 -9.01
CA TRP A 138 -1.06 5.36 -8.77
C TRP A 138 -1.93 5.89 -9.92
N THR A 139 -1.52 5.68 -11.20
CA THR A 139 -2.30 6.14 -12.36
C THR A 139 -3.65 5.43 -12.48
N MET A 140 -3.70 4.14 -12.19
CA MET A 140 -4.96 3.40 -12.08
C MET A 140 -5.82 3.96 -10.95
N ALA A 141 -5.25 4.15 -9.76
CA ALA A 141 -6.01 4.61 -8.60
C ALA A 141 -6.56 6.03 -8.78
N VAL A 142 -5.78 6.95 -9.35
CA VAL A 142 -6.23 8.32 -9.65
C VAL A 142 -7.28 8.37 -10.78
N SER A 143 -7.14 7.51 -11.79
CA SER A 143 -8.17 7.36 -12.82
C SER A 143 -9.49 6.85 -12.21
N ASN A 144 -9.41 5.80 -11.39
CA ASN A 144 -10.55 5.23 -10.68
C ASN A 144 -11.19 6.22 -9.69
N LEU A 145 -10.38 7.10 -9.08
CA LEU A 145 -10.88 8.20 -8.25
C LEU A 145 -11.74 9.15 -9.09
N SER A 146 -11.23 9.63 -10.23
CA SER A 146 -11.95 10.52 -11.14
C SER A 146 -13.23 9.88 -11.71
N MET A 147 -13.14 8.62 -12.14
CA MET A 147 -14.27 7.84 -12.64
C MET A 147 -15.34 7.66 -11.54
N GLY A 148 -14.94 7.30 -10.32
CA GLY A 148 -15.85 7.16 -9.19
C GLY A 148 -16.54 8.46 -8.79
N LEU A 149 -15.81 9.58 -8.75
CA LEU A 149 -16.39 10.91 -8.48
C LEU A 149 -17.38 11.32 -9.58
N THR A 150 -17.06 11.02 -10.84
CA THR A 150 -17.95 11.25 -11.97
C THR A 150 -19.23 10.42 -11.84
N LEU A 151 -19.11 9.13 -11.52
CA LEU A 151 -20.27 8.23 -11.32
C LEU A 151 -21.13 8.61 -10.13
N PHE A 152 -20.53 9.20 -9.08
CA PHE A 152 -21.31 9.76 -7.99
C PHE A 152 -22.13 10.98 -8.43
N LEU A 153 -21.55 11.85 -9.24
CA LEU A 153 -22.25 13.03 -9.77
C LEU A 153 -23.36 12.64 -10.75
N THR A 154 -23.12 11.68 -11.64
CA THR A 154 -24.06 11.27 -12.71
C THR A 154 -25.08 10.24 -12.26
N GLY A 155 -24.74 9.37 -11.29
CA GLY A 155 -25.54 8.21 -10.91
C GLY A 155 -25.68 7.16 -12.05
N GLY A 156 -26.42 6.11 -11.75
CA GLY A 156 -26.84 5.05 -12.67
C GLY A 156 -28.28 5.25 -13.09
N THR A 157 -28.52 6.15 -14.04
CA THR A 157 -29.88 6.60 -14.43
C THR A 157 -30.47 5.77 -15.59
N VAL A 158 -29.63 5.01 -16.27
CA VAL A 158 -29.95 4.18 -17.44
C VAL A 158 -29.35 2.78 -17.26
N CYS A 159 -30.04 1.76 -17.78
CA CYS A 159 -29.64 0.35 -17.74
C CYS A 159 -29.18 -0.07 -16.32
N SER A 160 -29.94 0.32 -15.30
CA SER A 160 -29.59 0.16 -13.90
C SER A 160 -30.76 -0.38 -13.08
N ILE A 161 -30.43 -1.12 -12.02
CA ILE A 161 -31.41 -1.56 -11.02
C ILE A 161 -32.01 -0.33 -10.32
N ASP A 162 -31.23 0.71 -10.06
CA ASP A 162 -31.71 1.97 -9.47
C ASP A 162 -32.85 2.58 -10.30
N ALA A 163 -32.71 2.63 -11.63
CA ALA A 163 -33.75 3.16 -12.52
C ALA A 163 -35.00 2.26 -12.54
N TRP A 164 -34.81 0.94 -12.47
CA TRP A 164 -35.90 -0.02 -12.35
C TRP A 164 -36.68 0.15 -11.04
N ILE A 165 -35.99 0.34 -9.91
CA ILE A 165 -36.60 0.61 -8.60
C ILE A 165 -37.39 1.91 -8.62
N ILE A 166 -36.82 2.99 -9.18
CA ILE A 166 -37.51 4.29 -9.31
C ILE A 166 -38.78 4.16 -10.16
N LYS A 167 -38.73 3.39 -11.25
CA LYS A 167 -39.90 3.15 -12.11
C LYS A 167 -41.02 2.42 -11.37
N ARG A 168 -40.68 1.46 -10.50
CA ARG A 168 -41.65 0.67 -9.73
C ARG A 168 -42.18 1.39 -8.49
N HIS A 169 -41.34 2.21 -7.86
CA HIS A 169 -41.66 2.95 -6.63
C HIS A 169 -41.26 4.43 -6.75
N PRO A 170 -42.05 5.26 -7.46
CA PRO A 170 -41.70 6.66 -7.73
C PRO A 170 -41.52 7.52 -6.47
N GLN A 171 -42.17 7.15 -5.37
CA GLN A 171 -42.06 7.83 -4.08
C GLN A 171 -40.64 7.76 -3.48
N LEU A 172 -39.86 6.71 -3.81
CA LEU A 172 -38.47 6.59 -3.35
C LEU A 172 -37.57 7.66 -3.97
N ALA A 173 -37.86 8.08 -5.20
CA ALA A 173 -37.09 9.13 -5.88
C ALA A 173 -37.19 10.49 -5.19
N GLN A 174 -38.16 10.69 -4.28
CA GLN A 174 -38.33 11.91 -3.50
C GLN A 174 -37.62 11.88 -2.14
N LYS A 175 -37.14 10.71 -1.70
CA LYS A 175 -36.48 10.56 -0.39
C LYS A 175 -35.00 10.95 -0.50
N SER A 176 -34.53 11.84 0.37
CA SER A 176 -33.16 12.37 0.33
C SER A 176 -32.08 11.29 0.51
N TRP A 177 -32.30 10.28 1.37
CA TRP A 177 -31.36 9.16 1.53
C TRP A 177 -31.23 8.33 0.26
N PHE A 178 -32.34 8.12 -0.44
CA PHE A 178 -32.37 7.34 -1.68
C PHE A 178 -31.69 8.14 -2.80
N GLN A 179 -31.95 9.44 -2.89
CA GLN A 179 -31.22 10.31 -3.81
C GLN A 179 -29.73 10.36 -3.49
N PHE A 180 -29.30 10.30 -2.24
CA PHE A 180 -27.88 10.35 -1.90
C PHE A 180 -27.14 9.03 -2.23
N LEU A 181 -27.75 7.88 -1.90
CA LEU A 181 -27.12 6.57 -2.05
C LEU A 181 -27.37 5.92 -3.42
N ASN A 182 -28.53 6.19 -4.03
CA ASN A 182 -28.95 5.68 -5.35
C ASN A 182 -28.97 6.81 -6.38
N SER A 183 -29.45 6.47 -7.57
CA SER A 183 -29.44 7.31 -8.76
C SER A 183 -30.65 8.24 -8.85
N GLY A 184 -30.68 9.30 -8.05
CA GLY A 184 -31.75 10.32 -8.06
C GLY A 184 -31.35 11.63 -8.72
N PRO A 185 -32.28 12.35 -9.39
CA PRO A 185 -31.97 13.63 -10.03
C PRO A 185 -31.58 14.65 -8.97
N TRP A 186 -30.39 15.25 -9.14
CA TRP A 186 -29.96 16.39 -8.33
C TRP A 186 -30.24 17.69 -9.07
N ALA A 187 -30.56 18.74 -8.32
CA ALA A 187 -30.67 20.07 -8.88
C ALA A 187 -29.32 20.50 -9.49
N TYR A 188 -29.38 21.23 -10.61
CA TYR A 188 -28.18 21.73 -11.30
C TYR A 188 -27.22 22.47 -10.36
N ALA A 189 -27.74 23.31 -9.45
CA ALA A 189 -26.92 24.04 -8.48
C ALA A 189 -26.11 23.10 -7.55
N THR A 190 -26.72 22.00 -7.11
CA THR A 190 -26.05 20.97 -6.29
C THR A 190 -24.99 20.25 -7.10
N ILE A 191 -25.30 19.83 -8.32
CA ILE A 191 -24.33 19.17 -9.22
C ILE A 191 -23.14 20.09 -9.47
N LYS A 192 -23.38 21.35 -9.85
CA LYS A 192 -22.33 22.35 -10.11
C LYS A 192 -21.43 22.54 -8.89
N LYS A 193 -22.00 22.73 -7.70
CA LYS A 193 -21.24 22.95 -6.47
C LYS A 193 -20.40 21.72 -6.12
N THR A 194 -21.00 20.52 -6.13
CA THR A 194 -20.30 19.28 -5.80
C THR A 194 -19.21 18.95 -6.83
N ALA A 195 -19.48 19.17 -8.13
CA ALA A 195 -18.52 18.98 -9.19
C ALA A 195 -17.30 19.89 -9.04
N LEU A 196 -17.50 21.16 -8.66
CA LEU A 196 -16.40 22.08 -8.40
C LEU A 196 -15.55 21.62 -7.21
N ILE A 197 -16.19 21.17 -6.12
CA ILE A 197 -15.49 20.63 -4.94
C ILE A 197 -14.67 19.39 -5.34
N PHE A 198 -15.27 18.46 -6.07
CA PHE A 198 -14.60 17.25 -6.53
C PHE A 198 -13.44 17.56 -7.48
N PHE A 199 -13.61 18.52 -8.38
CA PHE A 199 -12.53 18.98 -9.26
C PHE A 199 -11.36 19.56 -8.46
N ILE A 200 -11.63 20.50 -7.53
CA ILE A 200 -10.60 21.10 -6.69
C ILE A 200 -9.88 20.02 -5.87
N PHE A 201 -10.63 19.13 -5.22
CA PHE A 201 -10.07 18.03 -4.46
C PHE A 201 -9.21 17.11 -5.32
N THR A 202 -9.73 16.66 -6.48
CA THR A 202 -9.01 15.74 -7.37
C THR A 202 -7.75 16.40 -7.92
N ALA A 203 -7.81 17.68 -8.30
CA ALA A 203 -6.65 18.41 -8.78
C ALA A 203 -5.58 18.52 -7.68
N ILE A 204 -5.94 18.99 -6.49
CA ILE A 204 -4.99 19.13 -5.36
C ILE A 204 -4.43 17.78 -4.96
N PHE A 205 -5.27 16.77 -4.79
CA PHE A 205 -4.83 15.45 -4.32
C PHE A 205 -3.97 14.73 -5.37
N SER A 206 -4.36 14.76 -6.64
CA SER A 206 -3.59 14.11 -7.71
C SER A 206 -2.26 14.81 -7.93
N VAL A 207 -2.28 16.13 -8.12
CA VAL A 207 -1.05 16.90 -8.38
C VAL A 207 -0.14 16.88 -7.15
N GLY A 208 -0.72 17.02 -5.94
CA GLY A 208 0.00 17.00 -4.68
C GLY A 208 0.67 15.65 -4.40
N THR A 209 -0.07 14.54 -4.52
CA THR A 209 0.51 13.20 -4.31
C THR A 209 1.53 12.85 -5.39
N TYR A 210 1.28 13.21 -6.65
CA TYR A 210 2.26 13.00 -7.72
C TYR A 210 3.56 13.77 -7.45
N ASN A 211 3.47 15.06 -7.13
CA ASN A 211 4.65 15.86 -6.82
C ASN A 211 5.36 15.35 -5.55
N TYR A 212 4.63 14.84 -4.57
CA TYR A 212 5.24 14.25 -3.38
C TYR A 212 6.02 12.97 -3.69
N TYR A 213 5.49 12.08 -4.53
CA TYR A 213 6.12 10.79 -4.84
C TYR A 213 7.18 10.85 -5.96
N ARG A 214 7.06 11.79 -6.90
CA ARG A 214 7.89 11.84 -8.10
C ARG A 214 8.46 13.22 -8.42
N GLY A 215 7.98 14.26 -7.75
CA GLY A 215 8.27 15.64 -8.14
C GLY A 215 7.67 15.98 -9.51
N ALA A 216 8.43 16.72 -10.32
CA ALA A 216 8.14 17.12 -11.70
C ALA A 216 6.93 18.06 -11.92
N VAL A 217 6.30 18.55 -10.84
CA VAL A 217 5.29 19.62 -10.93
C VAL A 217 5.84 20.91 -10.35
N PHE A 218 6.18 20.89 -9.05
CA PHE A 218 6.70 22.03 -8.31
C PHE A 218 8.18 21.86 -7.95
N THR A 219 8.72 20.65 -8.12
CA THR A 219 10.11 20.28 -7.81
C THR A 219 10.70 19.50 -8.99
N PRO A 220 12.04 19.42 -9.13
CA PRO A 220 12.67 18.51 -10.08
C PRO A 220 12.24 17.05 -9.85
N TYR A 221 12.36 16.21 -10.86
CA TYR A 221 12.07 14.79 -10.73
C TYR A 221 12.94 14.15 -9.63
N HIS A 222 12.33 13.37 -8.74
CA HIS A 222 13.02 12.60 -7.71
C HIS A 222 12.29 11.28 -7.44
N ALA A 223 12.99 10.28 -6.92
CA ALA A 223 12.44 8.94 -6.66
C ALA A 223 11.57 8.86 -5.37
N GLY A 224 10.85 9.92 -5.02
CA GLY A 224 10.06 10.01 -3.78
C GLY A 224 10.89 10.21 -2.52
N PRO A 225 10.24 10.32 -1.34
CA PRO A 225 10.94 10.33 -0.04
C PRO A 225 11.58 8.98 0.30
N VAL A 226 11.01 7.88 -0.21
CA VAL A 226 11.56 6.53 -0.11
C VAL A 226 11.80 6.02 -1.52
N ASN A 227 13.05 5.62 -1.80
CA ASN A 227 13.46 5.22 -3.14
C ASN A 227 13.11 3.76 -3.42
N PRO A 228 12.21 3.47 -4.37
CA PRO A 228 11.77 2.10 -4.64
C PRO A 228 12.71 1.31 -5.55
N ASP A 229 13.74 1.93 -6.13
CA ASP A 229 14.68 1.26 -7.04
C ASP A 229 16.01 0.95 -6.34
N VAL A 230 16.24 1.55 -5.16
CA VAL A 230 17.51 1.47 -4.43
C VAL A 230 17.24 0.95 -3.03
N PHE A 231 17.84 -0.20 -2.70
CA PHE A 231 17.81 -0.70 -1.33
C PHE A 231 18.50 0.27 -0.36
N HIS A 232 17.85 0.48 0.77
CA HIS A 232 18.43 1.11 1.95
C HIS A 232 18.19 0.22 3.16
N LEU A 233 19.27 -0.01 3.92
CA LEU A 233 19.26 -0.76 5.17
C LEU A 233 19.44 0.22 6.31
N ASP A 234 18.48 0.26 7.23
CA ASP A 234 18.61 0.94 8.50
C ASP A 234 19.12 -0.05 9.57
N LEU A 235 20.29 0.24 10.11
CA LEU A 235 20.96 -0.57 11.13
C LEU A 235 20.85 0.14 12.48
N ALA A 236 20.35 -0.55 13.50
CA ALA A 236 20.09 0.04 14.81
C ALA A 236 20.40 -0.93 15.96
N ARG A 237 20.44 -0.40 17.20
CA ARG A 237 20.56 -1.18 18.45
C ARG A 237 21.73 -2.18 18.45
N GLY A 238 22.88 -1.77 17.91
CA GLY A 238 24.09 -2.59 17.85
C GLY A 238 24.74 -2.78 19.21
N GLN A 239 24.93 -4.03 19.63
CA GLN A 239 25.56 -4.43 20.89
C GLN A 239 26.62 -5.51 20.60
N LEU A 240 27.81 -5.33 21.16
CA LEU A 240 28.90 -6.31 21.12
C LEU A 240 29.05 -6.91 22.52
N GLN A 241 28.95 -8.24 22.61
CA GLN A 241 29.18 -8.96 23.85
C GLN A 241 30.66 -9.30 24.05
N LYS A 242 31.05 -9.64 25.30
CA LYS A 242 32.44 -9.96 25.65
C LYS A 242 32.97 -11.22 24.96
N ASP A 243 32.07 -12.14 24.59
CA ASP A 243 32.39 -13.39 23.91
C ASP A 243 32.57 -13.22 22.39
N GLY A 244 32.33 -12.02 21.85
CA GLY A 244 32.36 -11.75 20.41
C GLY A 244 30.99 -11.80 19.73
N THR A 245 29.92 -12.14 20.45
CA THR A 245 28.57 -12.15 19.89
C THR A 245 28.10 -10.73 19.57
N VAL A 246 27.59 -10.51 18.35
CA VAL A 246 27.04 -9.23 17.91
C VAL A 246 25.53 -9.32 17.80
N HIS A 247 24.82 -8.41 18.45
CA HIS A 247 23.38 -8.22 18.27
C HIS A 247 23.11 -6.88 17.59
N PHE A 248 22.22 -6.87 16.60
CA PHE A 248 21.77 -5.63 15.97
C PHE A 248 20.40 -5.81 15.35
N THR A 249 19.71 -4.70 15.13
CA THR A 249 18.48 -4.65 14.34
C THR A 249 18.81 -4.20 12.93
N ILE A 250 18.22 -4.86 11.95
CA ILE A 250 18.23 -4.45 10.55
C ILE A 250 16.80 -4.23 10.08
N THR A 251 16.57 -3.14 9.35
CA THR A 251 15.30 -2.83 8.69
C THR A 251 15.56 -2.45 7.24
N VAL A 252 14.83 -3.07 6.29
CA VAL A 252 14.87 -2.69 4.88
C VAL A 252 13.82 -1.60 4.65
N ASN A 253 14.20 -0.34 4.73
CA ASN A 253 13.26 0.79 4.66
C ASN A 253 13.12 1.40 3.26
N SER A 254 13.82 0.88 2.25
CA SER A 254 13.56 1.19 0.84
C SER A 254 14.07 0.07 -0.06
N GLY A 255 13.54 -0.01 -1.28
CA GLY A 255 14.02 -0.91 -2.33
C GLY A 255 12.90 -1.50 -3.17
N PRO A 256 13.24 -2.29 -4.21
CA PRO A 256 12.25 -2.93 -5.06
C PRO A 256 11.38 -3.95 -4.31
N SER A 257 10.07 -3.92 -4.52
CA SER A 257 9.15 -4.92 -3.93
C SER A 257 9.20 -6.29 -4.61
N SER A 258 9.74 -6.36 -5.83
CA SER A 258 9.80 -7.57 -6.65
C SER A 258 11.01 -8.45 -6.39
N THR A 259 12.06 -7.88 -5.79
CA THR A 259 13.36 -8.53 -5.59
C THR A 259 13.80 -8.26 -4.15
N PRO A 260 14.39 -9.22 -3.44
CA PRO A 260 14.96 -8.96 -2.11
C PRO A 260 16.38 -8.40 -2.20
N SER A 261 16.85 -7.80 -1.11
CA SER A 261 18.26 -7.48 -0.92
C SER A 261 19.02 -8.74 -0.45
N TYR A 262 20.23 -8.95 -0.96
CA TYR A 262 21.09 -10.06 -0.51
C TYR A 262 22.28 -9.49 0.25
N ILE A 263 22.42 -9.86 1.52
CA ILE A 263 23.53 -9.48 2.39
C ILE A 263 24.57 -10.59 2.33
N MET A 264 25.72 -10.27 1.74
CA MET A 264 26.76 -11.24 1.38
C MET A 264 27.90 -11.28 2.39
N ARG A 265 28.10 -10.20 3.15
CA ARG A 265 29.22 -10.08 4.08
C ARG A 265 28.87 -9.13 5.21
N ILE A 266 29.26 -9.49 6.42
CA ILE A 266 29.25 -8.59 7.58
C ILE A 266 30.64 -8.59 8.19
N GLU A 267 31.16 -7.41 8.56
CA GLU A 267 32.47 -7.22 9.16
C GLU A 267 32.33 -6.56 10.52
N LEU A 268 33.05 -7.06 11.52
CA LEU A 268 33.31 -6.36 12.77
C LEU A 268 34.63 -5.61 12.62
N LEU A 269 34.60 -4.30 12.81
CA LEU A 269 35.75 -3.40 12.70
C LEU A 269 36.08 -2.79 14.06
N ASN A 270 37.36 -2.60 14.33
CA ASN A 270 37.83 -1.88 15.51
C ASN A 270 37.79 -0.34 15.29
N ASN A 271 38.32 0.42 16.25
CA ASN A 271 38.36 1.88 16.18
C ASN A 271 39.24 2.43 15.04
N THR A 272 40.25 1.69 14.59
CA THR A 272 41.11 2.05 13.44
C THR A 272 40.51 1.61 12.09
N LYS A 273 39.31 1.00 12.11
CA LYS A 273 38.63 0.37 10.96
C LYS A 273 39.37 -0.84 10.39
N ASP A 274 40.25 -1.45 11.17
CA ASP A 274 40.81 -2.74 10.85
C ASP A 274 39.79 -3.83 11.16
N GLU A 275 39.83 -4.87 10.33
CA GLU A 275 38.94 -6.01 10.44
C GLU A 275 39.31 -6.89 11.62
N VAL A 276 38.36 -7.05 12.54
CA VAL A 276 38.45 -7.94 13.70
C VAL A 276 37.85 -9.30 13.37
N GLU A 277 36.73 -9.30 12.64
CA GLU A 277 35.99 -10.50 12.29
C GLU A 277 35.18 -10.30 11.00
N ILE A 278 34.97 -11.40 10.25
CA ILE A 278 34.11 -11.44 9.07
C ILE A 278 33.13 -12.59 9.21
N TRP A 279 31.87 -12.31 8.86
CA TRP A 279 30.88 -13.30 8.46
C TRP A 279 30.74 -13.29 6.93
N THR A 280 31.23 -14.33 6.28
CA THR A 280 31.11 -14.52 4.83
C THR A 280 29.72 -15.00 4.44
N ALA A 281 29.37 -14.91 3.16
CA ALA A 281 28.11 -15.43 2.62
C ALA A 281 27.84 -16.89 3.04
N SER A 282 28.87 -17.74 3.00
CA SER A 282 28.78 -19.14 3.42
C SER A 282 28.54 -19.33 4.92
N GLN A 283 28.98 -18.40 5.77
CA GLN A 283 28.70 -18.44 7.20
C GLN A 283 27.32 -17.87 7.51
N LEU A 284 26.93 -16.78 6.83
CA LEU A 284 25.62 -16.16 6.96
C LEU A 284 24.50 -17.10 6.51
N SER A 285 24.72 -17.89 5.45
CA SER A 285 23.74 -18.87 4.94
C SER A 285 23.53 -20.06 5.89
N LEU A 286 24.45 -20.27 6.84
CA LEU A 286 24.39 -21.33 7.84
C LEU A 286 23.92 -20.84 9.22
N LEU A 287 23.50 -19.57 9.35
CA LEU A 287 22.97 -19.08 10.61
C LEU A 287 21.73 -19.88 11.03
N PRO A 288 21.64 -20.28 12.31
CA PRO A 288 20.44 -20.94 12.80
C PRO A 288 19.26 -19.97 12.77
N GLN A 289 18.04 -20.47 12.55
CA GLN A 289 16.84 -19.61 12.54
C GLN A 289 16.66 -18.83 13.86
N SER A 290 17.11 -19.37 14.99
CA SER A 290 17.09 -18.69 16.29
C SER A 290 17.99 -17.44 16.34
N ALA A 291 18.92 -17.29 15.41
CA ALA A 291 19.77 -16.10 15.29
C ALA A 291 19.05 -14.94 14.58
N ILE A 292 17.89 -15.17 13.95
CA ILE A 292 17.16 -14.17 13.18
C ILE A 292 15.73 -14.06 13.72
N LEU A 293 15.51 -13.08 14.59
CA LEU A 293 14.20 -12.80 15.19
C LEU A 293 13.49 -11.73 14.38
N ASN A 294 12.58 -12.16 13.50
CA ASN A 294 11.79 -11.25 12.68
C ASN A 294 10.71 -10.54 13.50
N SER A 295 10.50 -9.25 13.21
CA SER A 295 9.41 -8.46 13.82
C SER A 295 8.04 -8.77 13.22
N TYR A 296 8.00 -9.38 12.03
CA TYR A 296 6.78 -9.65 11.28
C TYR A 296 6.80 -11.08 10.73
N ASP A 297 5.64 -11.71 10.60
CA ASP A 297 5.54 -13.12 10.15
C ASP A 297 5.61 -13.31 8.63
N TYR A 298 5.57 -12.22 7.85
CA TYR A 298 5.34 -12.21 6.40
C TYR A 298 6.65 -12.01 5.60
N ASN A 299 7.01 -10.77 5.22
CA ASN A 299 8.29 -10.48 4.56
C ASN A 299 9.39 -10.54 5.63
N LYS A 300 10.08 -11.69 5.66
CA LYS A 300 11.08 -12.01 6.68
C LYS A 300 12.48 -11.96 6.13
N ILE A 301 13.39 -11.52 6.98
CA ILE A 301 14.82 -11.75 6.80
C ILE A 301 15.09 -13.22 7.11
N GLY A 302 15.86 -13.87 6.25
CA GLY A 302 16.20 -15.28 6.39
C GLY A 302 17.58 -15.60 5.82
N VAL A 303 17.92 -16.87 5.84
CA VAL A 303 19.13 -17.39 5.19
C VAL A 303 18.82 -17.83 3.76
N ASP A 304 19.80 -17.66 2.87
CA ASP A 304 19.77 -18.11 1.47
C ASP A 304 21.17 -18.59 1.08
N MET A 305 21.32 -19.30 -0.04
CA MET A 305 22.59 -19.82 -0.56
C MET A 305 23.68 -18.76 -0.72
N TYR A 306 23.30 -17.48 -0.82
CA TYR A 306 24.19 -16.34 -0.98
C TYR A 306 24.38 -15.52 0.31
N GLY A 307 23.85 -15.92 1.46
CA GLY A 307 24.00 -15.19 2.73
C GLY A 307 22.64 -14.95 3.38
N LEU A 308 22.32 -13.69 3.68
CA LEU A 308 20.97 -13.33 4.16
C LEU A 308 20.13 -12.72 3.05
N ILE A 309 18.88 -13.15 2.98
CA ILE A 309 17.85 -12.57 2.13
C ILE A 309 17.02 -11.58 2.96
N ALA A 310 16.87 -10.35 2.47
CA ALA A 310 16.20 -9.26 3.18
C ALA A 310 15.21 -8.55 2.23
N PRO A 311 13.93 -8.96 2.20
CA PRO A 311 12.92 -8.32 1.36
C PRO A 311 12.56 -6.91 1.85
N GLU A 312 11.95 -6.11 0.97
CA GLU A 312 11.47 -4.76 1.31
C GLU A 312 10.56 -4.78 2.55
N SER A 313 10.78 -3.82 3.45
CA SER A 313 10.03 -3.66 4.70
C SER A 313 10.23 -4.81 5.71
N ALA A 314 11.18 -5.71 5.46
CA ALA A 314 11.57 -6.70 6.45
C ALA A 314 12.33 -6.04 7.60
N LYS A 315 12.08 -6.53 8.82
CA LYS A 315 12.74 -6.08 10.04
C LYS A 315 13.07 -7.28 10.91
N ALA A 316 14.32 -7.40 11.33
CA ALA A 316 14.74 -8.46 12.23
C ALA A 316 15.83 -8.00 13.20
N GLU A 317 15.86 -8.65 14.36
CA GLU A 317 17.00 -8.65 15.26
C GLU A 317 17.89 -9.84 14.88
N ILE A 318 19.15 -9.56 14.55
CA ILE A 318 20.14 -10.55 14.12
C ILE A 318 21.17 -10.70 15.23
N THR A 319 21.48 -11.97 15.52
CA THR A 319 22.57 -12.39 16.40
C THR A 319 23.64 -13.07 15.58
N LEU A 320 24.84 -12.50 15.53
CA LEU A 320 25.98 -13.10 14.86
C LEU A 320 26.88 -13.77 15.91
N PRO A 321 27.01 -15.10 15.88
CA PRO A 321 27.95 -15.80 16.76
C PRO A 321 29.39 -15.55 16.28
N PRO A 322 30.37 -15.49 17.19
CA PRO A 322 31.77 -15.38 16.81
C PRO A 322 32.19 -16.61 15.99
N THR A 323 32.88 -16.36 14.88
CA THR A 323 33.51 -17.35 14.00
C THR A 323 34.82 -17.90 14.56
N LYS A 324 35.45 -17.15 15.47
CA LYS A 324 36.74 -17.49 16.10
C LYS A 324 36.73 -17.06 17.56
N ILE A 325 37.59 -17.65 18.38
CA ILE A 325 37.83 -17.16 19.74
C ILE A 325 38.58 -15.82 19.62
N ILE A 326 37.94 -14.73 20.04
CA ILE A 326 38.47 -13.38 19.91
C ILE A 326 38.56 -12.75 21.30
N ILE A 327 39.70 -12.13 21.57
CA ILE A 327 39.86 -11.25 22.73
C ILE A 327 39.60 -9.84 22.23
N LEU A 328 38.55 -9.21 22.75
CA LEU A 328 38.15 -7.86 22.36
C LEU A 328 38.70 -6.84 23.36
N PRO A 329 39.70 -6.02 22.97
CA PRO A 329 40.12 -4.89 23.79
C PRO A 329 38.97 -3.91 24.04
N SER A 330 39.01 -3.18 25.15
CA SER A 330 38.09 -2.07 25.38
C SER A 330 38.25 -1.04 24.27
N GLY A 331 37.16 -0.68 23.60
CA GLY A 331 37.19 0.25 22.50
C GLY A 331 35.84 0.41 21.82
N HIS A 332 35.83 1.30 20.82
CA HIS A 332 34.69 1.44 19.93
C HIS A 332 34.80 0.45 18.78
N TYR A 333 33.69 -0.20 18.47
CA TYR A 333 33.58 -1.13 17.37
C TYR A 333 32.48 -0.69 16.41
N PHE A 334 32.64 -1.08 15.16
CA PHE A 334 31.67 -0.82 14.10
C PHE A 334 31.31 -2.13 13.43
N LEU A 335 30.03 -2.29 13.12
CA LEU A 335 29.55 -3.35 12.26
C LEU A 335 29.38 -2.77 10.86
N ARG A 336 29.94 -3.43 9.86
CA ARG A 336 29.73 -3.07 8.45
C ARG A 336 29.02 -4.20 7.72
N VAL A 337 27.90 -3.86 7.08
CA VAL A 337 27.08 -4.79 6.31
C VAL A 337 27.26 -4.51 4.82
N TYR A 338 27.48 -5.55 4.01
CA TYR A 338 27.62 -5.45 2.56
C TYR A 338 26.54 -6.25 1.85
N THR A 339 26.02 -5.67 0.79
CA THR A 339 25.04 -6.29 -0.10
C THR A 339 25.66 -6.69 -1.44
N ILE A 340 24.95 -7.55 -2.18
CA ILE A 340 25.40 -8.07 -3.48
C ILE A 340 25.61 -6.98 -4.54
N ASP A 341 24.92 -5.84 -4.42
CA ASP A 341 25.06 -4.67 -5.29
C ASP A 341 26.25 -3.75 -4.89
N GLY A 342 27.09 -4.20 -3.96
CA GLY A 342 28.32 -3.49 -3.56
C GLY A 342 28.08 -2.32 -2.61
N LYS A 343 26.85 -2.11 -2.12
CA LYS A 343 26.56 -1.10 -1.10
C LYS A 343 26.99 -1.56 0.28
N ARG A 344 27.16 -0.58 1.17
CA ARG A 344 27.60 -0.79 2.55
C ARG A 344 26.90 0.14 3.53
N TRP A 345 26.67 -0.36 4.73
CA TRP A 345 26.14 0.40 5.87
C TRP A 345 26.96 0.12 7.12
N ASP A 346 27.27 1.18 7.87
CA ASP A 346 28.06 1.12 9.08
C ASP A 346 27.16 1.39 10.29
N LEU A 347 27.28 0.57 11.33
CA LEU A 347 26.62 0.75 12.62
C LEU A 347 27.67 0.81 13.72
N LYS A 348 27.65 1.88 14.52
CA LYS A 348 28.46 1.92 15.74
C LYS A 348 27.87 0.96 16.78
N LEU A 349 28.70 0.06 17.30
CA LEU A 349 28.30 -0.88 18.33
C LEU A 349 28.51 -0.25 19.72
N THR A 350 27.57 -0.51 20.61
CA THR A 350 27.78 -0.34 22.05
C THR A 350 28.57 -1.55 22.54
N GLY A 351 29.77 -1.30 23.08
CA GLY A 351 30.62 -2.36 23.61
C GLY A 351 30.07 -2.95 24.91
N PRO A 352 30.63 -4.06 25.41
CA PRO A 352 30.26 -4.55 26.73
C PRO A 352 30.60 -3.45 27.75
N PRO A 353 29.70 -3.16 28.71
CA PRO A 353 29.94 -2.12 29.70
C PRO A 353 31.31 -2.29 30.33
N ASN A 354 32.08 -1.20 30.38
CA ASN A 354 33.35 -1.15 31.09
C ASN A 354 33.11 -1.63 32.52
N GLN A 355 33.85 -2.68 32.89
CA GLN A 355 34.05 -3.27 34.22
C GLN A 355 32.85 -3.35 35.17
#